data_AF-A0A357ICW3-F1
#
_entry.id   AF-A0A357ICW3-F1
#
_cell.length_a   1.000
_cell.length_b   1.000
_cell.length_c   1.000
_cell.angle_alpha   90.00
_cell.angle_beta   90.00
_cell.angle_gamma   90.00
#
_symmetry.space_group_name_H-M   'P 1'
#
loop_
_entity.id
_entity.type
_entity.pdbx_description
1 polymer ?
#
loop_
_entity_poly.entity_id
_entity_poly.type
_entity_poly.pdbx_seq_one_letter_code
_entity_poly.pdbx_strand_id
1 'polypeptide(L)' 'MPKSKILNIRIDPELKKKAQKLAEEDGRTLSNWVTRLIEKELKKYKKNNK' A
#
# COMPACT_ATOMS: atom_id res chain seq x y z
N MET A 1 11.70 3.87 -18.08
CA MET A 1 10.92 3.32 -16.94
C MET A 1 9.54 2.94 -17.48
N PRO A 2 9.13 1.66 -17.47
CA PRO A 2 7.82 1.28 -17.98
C PRO A 2 6.76 2.05 -17.17
N LYS A 3 5.84 2.72 -17.87
CA LYS A 3 4.78 3.51 -17.24
C LYS A 3 4.03 2.61 -16.27
N SER A 4 4.11 2.91 -14.97
CA SER A 4 3.37 2.19 -13.94
C SER A 4 1.89 2.26 -14.27
N LYS A 5 1.23 1.11 -14.38
CA LYS A 5 -0.21 1.04 -14.62
C LYS A 5 -0.95 1.61 -13.41
N ILE A 6 -1.97 2.43 -13.66
CA ILE A 6 -2.79 3.05 -12.61
C ILE A 6 -3.67 1.97 -11.99
N LEU A 7 -3.67 1.87 -10.67
CA LEU A 7 -4.54 0.99 -9.90
C LEU A 7 -5.65 1.82 -9.26
N ASN A 8 -6.84 1.81 -9.88
CA ASN A 8 -8.02 2.49 -9.35
C ASN A 8 -8.76 1.56 -8.38
N ILE A 9 -8.73 1.89 -7.09
CA ILE A 9 -9.43 1.14 -6.04
C ILE A 9 -10.50 2.02 -5.41
N ARG A 10 -11.69 1.46 -5.22
CA ARG A 10 -12.71 2.05 -4.34
C ARG A 10 -12.43 1.56 -2.93
N ILE A 11 -12.24 2.50 -2.02
CA ILE A 11 -11.96 2.25 -0.61
C ILE A 11 -12.93 3.09 0.21
N ASP A 12 -13.28 2.56 1.38
CA ASP A 12 -14.04 3.30 2.35
C ASP A 12 -13.35 4.64 2.71
N PRO A 13 -14.09 5.76 2.76
CA PRO A 13 -13.51 7.07 3.02
C PRO A 13 -12.86 7.20 4.40
N GLU A 14 -13.36 6.51 5.43
CA GLU A 14 -12.73 6.50 6.76
C GLU A 14 -11.43 5.72 6.75
N LEU A 15 -11.43 4.58 6.06
CA LEU A 15 -10.23 3.78 5.88
C LEU A 15 -9.13 4.56 5.13
N LYS A 16 -9.51 5.32 4.10
CA LYS A 16 -8.60 6.21 3.37
C LYS A 16 -7.98 7.27 4.29
N LYS A 17 -8.79 7.93 5.13
CA LYS A 17 -8.29 8.95 6.08
C LYS A 17 -7.28 8.36 7.06
N LYS A 18 -7.59 7.20 7.64
CA LYS A 18 -6.69 6.51 8.58
C LYS A 18 -5.38 6.10 7.90
N ALA A 19 -5.47 5.53 6.70
CA ALA A 19 -4.29 5.12 5.94
C ALA A 19 -3.43 6.33 5.51
N GLN A 20 -4.06 7.45 5.16
CA GLN A 20 -3.36 8.67 4.80
C GLN A 20 -2.58 9.23 5.98
N LYS A 21 -3.22 9.34 7.16
CA LYS A 21 -2.55 9.80 8.38
C LYS A 21 -1.33 8.94 8.73
N LEU A 22 -1.48 7.60 8.67
CA LEU A 22 -0.38 6.67 8.92
C LEU A 22 0.75 6.80 7.88
N ALA A 23 0.41 7.07 6.62
CA ALA A 23 1.41 7.29 5.58
C ALA A 23 2.19 8.59 5.82
N GLU A 24 1.50 9.66 6.22
CA GLU A 24 2.11 10.94 6.57
C GLU A 24 3.04 10.84 7.78
N GLU A 25 2.63 10.12 8.82
CA GLU A 25 3.46 9.84 10.01
C GLU A 25 4.74 9.06 9.67
N ASP A 26 4.70 8.19 8.65
CA ASP A 26 5.85 7.44 8.11
C ASP A 26 6.63 8.24 7.04
N GLY A 27 6.26 9.50 6.80
CA GLY A 27 6.91 10.41 5.84
C GLY A 27 6.70 10.02 4.37
N ARG A 28 5.59 9.36 4.03
CA ARG A 28 5.33 8.79 2.70
C ARG A 28 3.96 9.18 2.15
N THR A 29 3.83 9.03 0.84
CA THR A 29 2.52 9.15 0.17
C THR A 29 1.69 7.90 0.41
N LEU A 30 0.35 8.07 0.40
CA LEU A 30 -0.61 6.98 0.54
C LEU A 30 -0.34 5.85 -0.49
N SER A 31 -0.07 6.20 -1.75
CA SER A 31 0.22 5.23 -2.80
C SER A 31 1.45 4.39 -2.48
N ASN A 32 2.56 5.01 -2.06
CA ASN A 32 3.79 4.31 -1.74
C ASN A 32 3.63 3.43 -0.48
N TRP A 33 2.87 3.92 0.50
CA TRP A 33 2.53 3.17 1.71
C TRP A 33 1.73 1.90 1.36
N VAL A 34 0.70 2.01 0.51
CA VAL A 34 -0.09 0.86 0.05
C VAL A 34 0.77 -0.13 -0.74
N THR A 35 1.63 0.34 -1.65
CA THR A 35 2.54 -0.53 -2.41
C THR A 35 3.42 -1.35 -1.47
N ARG A 36 4.04 -0.71 -0.48
CA ARG A 36 4.91 -1.40 0.49
C ARG A 36 4.15 -2.38 1.38
N LEU A 37 2.89 -2.08 1.71
CA LEU A 37 2.03 -2.98 2.47
C LEU A 37 1.74 -4.25 1.67
N ILE A 38 1.44 -4.11 0.37
CA ILE A 38 1.26 -5.24 -0.56
C ILE A 38 2.57 -6.05 -0.68
N GLU A 39 3.72 -5.40 -0.87
CA GLU A 39 5.01 -6.11 -0.95
C GLU A 39 5.35 -6.87 0.34
N LYS A 40 5.07 -6.28 1.50
CA LYS A 40 5.29 -6.92 2.80
C LYS A 40 4.41 -8.16 2.93
N GLU A 41 3.16 -8.09 2.51
CA GLU A 41 2.24 -9.22 2.57
C GLU A 41 2.65 -10.33 1.60
N LEU A 42 3.04 -9.99 0.37
CA LEU A 42 3.60 -10.94 -0.60
C LEU A 42 4.86 -11.65 -0.07
N LYS A 43 5.75 -10.92 0.61
CA LYS A 43 6.93 -11.51 1.25
C LYS A 43 6.57 -12.49 2.36
N LYS A 44 5.57 -12.17 3.19
CA LYS A 44 5.07 -13.10 4.23
C LYS A 44 4.48 -14.36 3.60
N TYR A 45 3.62 -14.21 2.59
CA TYR A 45 3.01 -15.35 1.91
C TYR A 45 4.05 -16.26 1.25
N LYS A 46 5.09 -15.69 0.62
CA LYS A 46 6.22 -16.46 0.08
C LYS A 46 7.03 -17.15 1.16
N LYS A 47 7.18 -16.55 2.35
CA LYS A 47 7.92 -17.14 3.46
C LYS A 47 7.16 -18.29 4.13
N ASN A 48 5.83 -18.24 4.15
CA ASN A 48 4.97 -19.26 4.76
C ASN A 48 4.60 -20.43 3.82
N ASN A 49 4.92 -20.34 2.53
CA ASN A 49 4.69 -21.42 1.54
C ASN A 49 6.01 -22.10 1.09
N LYS A 50 7.04 -22.08 1.93
CA LYS A 50 8.32 -22.76 1.69
C LYS A 50 8.62 -23.69 2.86
#